data_AF-A0A933EC33-F1
#
_entry.id   AF-A0A933EC33-F1
#
_cell.length_a   1.000
_cell.length_b   1.000
_cell.length_c   1.000
_cell.angle_alpha   90.00
_cell.angle_beta   90.00
_cell.angle_gamma   90.00
#
_symmetry.space_group_name_H-M   'P 1'
#
loop_
_entity.id
_entity.type
_entity.pdbx_description
1 polymer ?
#
loop_
_entity_poly.entity_id
_entity_poly.type
_entity_poly.pdbx_seq_one_letter_code
_entity_poly.pdbx_strand_id
1 'polypeptide(L)'
;MEHQLNADERRVLEILLEDWKDVLRCTNVEQAMARVGLPFSDATRRRLAGHLLHDPAVQAAVRWAPHTYILTNDERLIARAALRQGRDGRPVDASGLAPATGLPADAVADGLEALAWLGITVGDRRAYRLAPGHESFLEGLGFNFHEVVLDSGERFNVNCFFDFVLLVNPQFRDRRAREGRRRSSRTPGMTARMLEALEAVGAAGLVRHACDDRRVVLRDACAHCADPITIVVNCGRLADVEPEGAMYLRGGG
;
A
#
# COMPACT_ATOMS: atom_id res chain seq x y z
N MET A 1 0.56 -18.51 21.69
CA MET A 1 0.17 -17.66 22.83
C MET A 1 -0.27 -16.33 22.23
N GLU A 2 -1.57 -16.12 22.12
CA GLU A 2 -2.15 -14.91 21.53
C GLU A 2 -1.82 -13.73 22.47
N HIS A 3 -0.95 -12.81 22.02
CA HIS A 3 -0.65 -11.63 22.81
C HIS A 3 -1.86 -10.70 22.78
N GLN A 4 -2.42 -10.43 23.95
CA GLN A 4 -3.49 -9.47 24.11
C GLN A 4 -2.99 -8.08 23.72
N LEU A 5 -3.69 -7.42 22.79
CA LEU A 5 -3.37 -6.04 22.40
C LEU A 5 -3.57 -5.10 23.58
N ASN A 6 -2.65 -4.15 23.77
CA ASN A 6 -2.84 -3.04 24.71
C ASN A 6 -3.87 -2.03 24.18
N ALA A 7 -4.18 -0.98 24.95
CA ALA A 7 -5.21 0.00 24.57
C ALA A 7 -4.89 0.74 23.27
N ASP A 8 -3.63 1.14 23.08
CA ASP A 8 -3.18 1.87 21.90
C ASP A 8 -3.18 0.97 20.65
N GLU A 9 -2.75 -0.28 20.79
CA GLU A 9 -2.80 -1.28 19.72
C GLU A 9 -4.22 -1.62 19.29
N ARG A 10 -5.17 -1.72 20.24
CA ARG A 10 -6.59 -1.84 19.91
C ARG A 10 -7.08 -0.64 19.12
N ARG A 11 -6.65 0.57 19.49
CA ARG A 11 -7.01 1.79 18.77
C ARG A 11 -6.46 1.80 17.34
N VAL A 12 -5.24 1.30 17.13
CA VAL A 12 -4.68 1.10 15.78
C VAL A 12 -5.56 0.15 14.96
N LEU A 13 -5.95 -0.99 15.54
CA LEU A 13 -6.80 -1.96 14.86
C LEU A 13 -8.19 -1.38 14.52
N GLU A 14 -8.78 -0.61 15.45
CA GLU A 14 -10.04 0.11 15.21
C GLU A 14 -9.93 1.05 14.00
N ILE A 15 -8.85 1.83 13.90
CA ILE A 15 -8.61 2.73 12.76
C ILE A 15 -8.48 1.95 11.46
N LEU A 16 -7.72 0.84 11.45
CA LEU A 16 -7.56 0.00 10.27
C LEU A 16 -8.90 -0.53 9.79
N LEU A 17 -9.68 -1.12 10.69
CA LEU A 17 -10.99 -1.70 10.36
C LEU A 17 -12.00 -0.64 9.89
N GLU A 18 -11.96 0.57 10.47
CA GLU A 18 -12.81 1.67 10.01
C GLU A 18 -12.40 2.16 8.62
N ASP A 19 -11.11 2.42 8.40
CA ASP A 19 -10.59 2.86 7.11
C ASP A 19 -10.88 1.85 6.01
N TRP A 20 -10.75 0.56 6.30
CA TRP A 20 -10.99 -0.49 5.32
C TRP A 20 -12.47 -0.61 4.94
N LYS A 21 -13.43 0.02 5.63
CA LYS A 21 -14.81 0.12 5.13
C LYS A 21 -14.91 1.01 3.89
N ASP A 22 -13.96 1.92 3.69
CA ASP A 22 -13.77 2.63 2.43
C ASP A 22 -12.97 1.73 1.48
N VAL A 23 -13.62 1.30 0.40
CA VAL A 23 -13.03 0.36 -0.56
C VAL A 23 -11.83 0.97 -1.31
N LEU A 24 -11.72 2.30 -1.37
CA LEU A 24 -10.58 2.97 -2.00
C LEU A 24 -9.37 3.07 -1.08
N ARG A 25 -9.58 3.02 0.25
CA ARG A 25 -8.50 3.10 1.24
C ARG A 25 -7.85 1.75 1.47
N CYS A 26 -6.53 1.79 1.65
CA CYS A 26 -5.65 0.65 1.91
C CYS A 26 -4.60 1.03 2.97
N THR A 27 -5.06 1.67 4.06
CA THR A 27 -4.22 2.10 5.18
C THR A 27 -3.42 0.93 5.75
N ASN A 28 -2.11 1.10 5.90
CA ASN A 28 -1.22 0.10 6.51
C ASN A 28 -1.05 0.35 8.03
N VAL A 29 -0.41 -0.58 8.72
CA VAL A 29 -0.18 -0.51 10.18
C VAL A 29 0.59 0.75 10.58
N GLU A 30 1.63 1.13 9.84
CA GLU A 30 2.46 2.32 10.14
C GLU A 30 1.66 3.63 10.04
N GLN A 31 0.82 3.76 9.02
CA GLN A 31 -0.08 4.90 8.84
C GLN A 31 -1.14 4.98 9.94
N ALA A 32 -1.70 3.83 10.36
CA ALA A 32 -2.67 3.79 11.46
C ALA A 32 -2.02 4.08 12.83
N MET A 33 -0.79 3.60 13.08
CA MET A 33 0.01 3.95 14.26
C MET A 33 0.26 5.46 14.32
N ALA A 34 0.66 6.07 13.20
CA ALA A 34 0.85 7.52 13.15
C ALA A 34 -0.44 8.29 13.49
N ARG A 35 -1.62 7.78 13.08
CA ARG A 35 -2.91 8.44 13.34
C ARG A 35 -3.32 8.42 14.81
N VAL A 36 -2.89 7.43 15.58
CA VAL A 36 -3.07 7.41 17.04
C VAL A 36 -1.95 8.13 17.80
N GLY A 37 -0.97 8.69 17.09
CA GLY A 37 0.19 9.35 17.71
C GLY A 37 1.24 8.37 18.27
N LEU A 38 1.20 7.09 17.85
CA LEU A 38 2.21 6.12 18.23
C LEU A 38 3.41 6.17 17.26
N PRO A 39 4.65 6.32 17.76
CA PRO A 39 5.83 6.08 16.96
C PRO A 39 5.83 4.67 16.38
N PHE A 40 6.29 4.52 15.14
CA PHE A 40 6.42 3.20 14.53
C PHE A 40 7.37 2.32 15.34
N SER A 41 6.98 1.07 15.55
CA SER A 41 7.76 0.06 16.26
C SER A 41 7.51 -1.30 15.65
N ASP A 42 8.58 -1.98 15.27
CA ASP A 42 8.49 -3.32 14.69
C ASP A 42 7.86 -4.34 15.65
N ALA A 43 8.13 -4.21 16.95
CA ALA A 43 7.51 -5.07 17.97
C ALA A 43 5.98 -4.90 18.01
N THR A 44 5.49 -3.66 17.95
CA THR A 44 4.05 -3.36 17.89
C THR A 44 3.44 -3.86 16.59
N ARG A 45 4.11 -3.60 15.46
CA ARG A 45 3.69 -4.12 14.16
C ARG A 45 3.53 -5.63 14.17
N ARG A 46 4.51 -6.38 14.70
CA ARG A 46 4.46 -7.85 14.74
C ARG A 46 3.29 -8.37 15.56
N ARG A 47 2.97 -7.72 16.68
CA ARG A 47 1.79 -8.07 17.48
C ARG A 47 0.50 -7.83 16.68
N LEU A 48 0.35 -6.65 16.08
CA LEU A 48 -0.80 -6.33 15.22
C LEU A 48 -0.92 -7.27 14.02
N ALA A 49 0.19 -7.61 13.37
CA ALA A 49 0.23 -8.55 12.27
C ALA A 49 -0.27 -9.94 12.69
N GLY A 50 0.05 -10.40 13.90
CA GLY A 50 -0.51 -11.63 14.46
C GLY A 50 -2.05 -11.61 14.47
N HIS A 51 -2.66 -10.49 14.86
CA HIS A 51 -4.12 -10.32 14.82
C HIS A 51 -4.64 -10.28 13.38
N LEU A 52 -4.00 -9.53 12.48
CA LEU A 52 -4.38 -9.49 11.06
C LEU A 52 -4.34 -10.87 10.38
N LEU A 53 -3.40 -11.72 10.78
CA LEU A 53 -3.17 -13.04 10.20
C LEU A 53 -4.04 -14.14 10.83
N HIS A 54 -4.54 -13.96 12.05
CA HIS A 54 -5.19 -15.04 12.79
C HIS A 54 -6.60 -14.73 13.32
N ASP A 55 -7.00 -13.47 13.43
CA ASP A 55 -8.35 -13.09 13.85
C ASP A 55 -9.33 -13.17 12.65
N PRO A 56 -10.34 -14.07 12.69
CA PRO A 56 -11.30 -14.22 11.60
C PRO A 56 -12.09 -12.94 11.28
N ALA A 57 -12.38 -12.11 12.29
CA ALA A 57 -13.12 -10.86 12.09
C ALA A 57 -12.28 -9.83 11.32
N VAL A 58 -10.98 -9.76 11.63
CA VAL A 58 -10.04 -8.90 10.90
C VAL A 58 -9.80 -9.43 9.49
N GLN A 59 -9.62 -10.76 9.35
CA GLN A 59 -9.46 -11.39 8.04
C GLN A 59 -10.66 -11.17 7.12
N ALA A 60 -11.88 -11.02 7.65
CA ALA A 60 -13.06 -10.71 6.84
C ALA A 60 -13.03 -9.28 6.25
N ALA A 61 -12.34 -8.34 6.90
CA ALA A 61 -12.19 -6.96 6.42
C ALA A 61 -11.05 -6.79 5.40
N VAL A 62 -10.05 -7.68 5.45
CA VAL A 62 -8.86 -7.67 4.60
C VAL A 62 -9.19 -8.14 3.18
N ARG A 63 -8.96 -7.25 2.19
CA ARG A 63 -9.25 -7.50 0.76
C ARG A 63 -8.04 -7.94 -0.04
N TRP A 64 -6.86 -7.47 0.36
CA TRP A 64 -5.58 -7.80 -0.26
C TRP A 64 -4.79 -8.80 0.56
N ALA A 65 -3.70 -9.31 0.01
CA ALA A 65 -2.79 -10.15 0.78
C ALA A 65 -2.23 -9.38 2.00
N PRO A 66 -2.06 -10.03 3.17
CA PRO A 66 -1.74 -9.36 4.43
C PRO A 66 -0.48 -8.48 4.40
N HIS A 67 0.54 -8.83 3.60
CA HIS A 67 1.77 -8.04 3.47
C HIS A 67 1.49 -6.61 2.99
N THR A 68 0.41 -6.40 2.25
CA THR A 68 -0.07 -5.06 1.88
C THR A 68 -0.31 -4.25 3.15
N TYR A 69 -1.01 -4.77 4.14
CA TYR A 69 -1.36 -3.98 5.33
C TYR A 69 -0.23 -3.92 6.36
N ILE A 70 0.70 -4.88 6.32
CA ILE A 70 1.78 -5.02 7.31
C ILE A 70 3.03 -4.21 6.93
N LEU A 71 3.42 -4.23 5.65
CA LEU A 71 4.63 -3.55 5.19
C LEU A 71 4.43 -2.03 5.10
N THR A 72 5.47 -1.29 5.49
CA THR A 72 5.56 0.15 5.22
C THR A 72 5.75 0.39 3.72
N ASN A 73 5.56 1.63 3.26
CA ASN A 73 5.78 1.97 1.85
C ASN A 73 7.26 1.82 1.45
N ASP A 74 8.19 2.19 2.34
CA ASP A 74 9.63 2.00 2.12
C ASP A 74 10.00 0.51 2.01
N GLU A 75 9.43 -0.35 2.86
CA GLU A 75 9.68 -1.80 2.78
C GLU A 75 9.10 -2.42 1.50
N ARG A 76 7.95 -1.92 1.03
CA ARG A 76 7.42 -2.32 -0.27
C ARG A 76 8.35 -1.87 -1.41
N LEU A 77 8.93 -0.68 -1.33
CA LEU A 77 9.93 -0.21 -2.28
C LEU A 77 11.19 -1.10 -2.28
N ILE A 78 11.67 -1.45 -1.08
CA ILE A 78 12.78 -2.39 -0.88
C ILE A 78 12.44 -3.76 -1.48
N ALA A 79 11.22 -4.27 -1.27
CA ALA A 79 10.78 -5.54 -1.87
C ALA A 79 10.83 -5.48 -3.40
N ARG A 80 10.35 -4.39 -4.01
CA ARG A 80 10.42 -4.19 -5.48
C ARG A 80 11.86 -4.19 -5.99
N ALA A 81 12.78 -3.54 -5.27
CA ALA A 81 14.20 -3.54 -5.61
C ALA A 81 14.84 -4.92 -5.41
N ALA A 82 14.50 -5.63 -4.34
CA ALA A 82 14.97 -6.98 -4.04
C ALA A 82 14.55 -8.00 -5.11
N LEU A 83 13.33 -7.92 -5.64
CA LEU A 83 12.87 -8.77 -6.76
C LEU A 83 13.74 -8.61 -8.01
N ARG A 84 14.18 -7.39 -8.28
CA ARG A 84 15.02 -7.08 -9.46
C ARG A 84 16.46 -7.56 -9.25
N GLN A 85 17.01 -7.28 -8.07
CA GLN A 85 18.37 -7.68 -7.72
C GLN A 85 18.49 -9.21 -7.65
N GLY A 86 17.52 -9.87 -7.00
CA GLY A 86 17.50 -11.31 -6.76
C GLY A 86 17.03 -12.17 -7.93
N ARG A 87 16.75 -11.55 -9.09
CA ARG A 87 16.39 -12.27 -10.31
C ARG A 87 17.44 -13.33 -10.66
N ASP A 88 16.97 -14.46 -11.19
CA ASP A 88 17.82 -15.60 -11.55
C ASP A 88 18.62 -16.17 -10.36
N GLY A 89 18.09 -16.03 -9.15
CA GLY A 89 18.66 -16.57 -7.92
C GLY A 89 19.87 -15.80 -7.38
N ARG A 90 20.10 -14.56 -7.84
CA ARG A 90 21.19 -13.71 -7.37
C ARG A 90 21.00 -13.34 -5.89
N PRO A 91 22.09 -13.09 -5.14
CA PRO A 91 22.00 -12.54 -3.79
C PRO A 91 21.29 -11.18 -3.78
N VAL A 92 20.57 -10.92 -2.69
CA VAL A 92 19.97 -9.64 -2.34
C VAL A 92 20.78 -9.07 -1.18
N ASP A 93 21.29 -7.85 -1.34
CA ASP A 93 22.11 -7.20 -0.31
C ASP A 93 21.80 -5.72 -0.19
N ALA A 94 21.94 -5.18 1.03
CA ALA A 94 21.59 -3.80 1.33
C ALA A 94 22.42 -2.79 0.52
N SER A 95 23.65 -3.15 0.14
CA SER A 95 24.56 -2.24 -0.57
C SER A 95 24.10 -1.94 -2.00
N GLY A 96 23.50 -2.92 -2.68
CA GLY A 96 22.89 -2.73 -4.00
C GLY A 96 21.50 -2.10 -3.93
N LEU A 97 20.76 -2.31 -2.84
CA LEU A 97 19.39 -1.80 -2.69
C LEU A 97 19.32 -0.33 -2.28
N ALA A 98 20.17 0.13 -1.36
CA ALA A 98 20.19 1.53 -0.91
C ALA A 98 20.24 2.56 -2.06
N PRO A 99 21.17 2.47 -3.03
CA PRO A 99 21.17 3.38 -4.17
C PRO A 99 19.97 3.18 -5.10
N ALA A 100 19.42 1.96 -5.20
CA ALA A 100 18.29 1.66 -6.08
C ALA A 100 16.94 2.18 -5.52
N THR A 101 16.83 2.34 -4.19
CA THR A 101 15.63 2.86 -3.52
C THR A 101 15.79 4.31 -3.08
N GLY A 102 17.01 4.85 -3.05
CA GLY A 102 17.32 6.14 -2.46
C GLY A 102 17.20 6.16 -0.92
N LEU A 103 17.08 4.99 -0.28
CA LEU A 103 16.90 4.87 1.16
C LEU A 103 18.25 4.71 1.89
N PRO A 104 18.34 5.16 3.16
CA PRO A 104 19.47 4.88 4.03
C PRO A 104 19.76 3.38 4.17
N ALA A 105 21.04 3.00 4.28
CA ALA A 105 21.46 1.60 4.31
C ALA A 105 20.94 0.82 5.55
N ASP A 106 20.80 1.50 6.68
CA ASP A 106 20.17 0.97 7.90
C ASP A 106 18.67 0.71 7.68
N ALA A 107 17.94 1.66 7.08
CA ALA A 107 16.52 1.47 6.73
C ALA A 107 16.33 0.30 5.74
N VAL A 108 17.25 0.12 4.80
CA VAL A 108 17.25 -1.02 3.87
C VAL A 108 17.52 -2.34 4.60
N ALA A 109 18.47 -2.37 5.53
CA ALA A 109 18.77 -3.56 6.31
C ALA A 109 17.56 -3.99 7.17
N ASP A 110 16.94 -3.03 7.87
CA ASP A 110 15.74 -3.27 8.67
C ASP A 110 14.57 -3.73 7.79
N GLY A 111 14.42 -3.15 6.60
CA GLY A 111 13.43 -3.59 5.64
C GLY A 111 13.65 -5.02 5.13
N LEU A 112 14.90 -5.42 4.86
CA LEU A 112 15.22 -6.81 4.50
C LEU A 112 14.88 -7.79 5.63
N GLU A 113 15.07 -7.40 6.90
CA GLU A 113 14.62 -8.21 8.03
C GLU A 113 13.11 -8.35 8.10
N ALA A 114 12.36 -7.29 7.78
CA ALA A 114 10.91 -7.33 7.68
C ALA A 114 10.44 -8.27 6.55
N LEU A 115 11.10 -8.21 5.38
CA LEU A 115 10.81 -9.10 4.27
C LEU A 115 11.13 -10.56 4.60
N ALA A 116 12.24 -10.82 5.29
CA ALA A 116 12.61 -12.16 5.72
C ALA A 116 11.63 -12.72 6.75
N TRP A 117 11.16 -11.89 7.69
CA TRP A 117 10.12 -12.26 8.64
C TRP A 117 8.82 -12.70 7.97
N LEU A 118 8.40 -11.99 6.91
CA LEU A 118 7.21 -12.37 6.13
C LEU A 118 7.44 -13.54 5.16
N GLY A 119 8.67 -14.02 5.02
CA GLY A 119 9.02 -15.10 4.09
C GLY A 119 9.09 -14.67 2.63
N ILE A 120 9.27 -13.37 2.35
CA ILE A 120 9.49 -12.85 0.99
C ILE A 120 10.95 -13.08 0.57
N THR A 121 11.87 -12.96 1.54
CA THR A 121 13.27 -13.31 1.39
C THR A 121 13.66 -14.40 2.40
N VAL A 122 14.78 -15.07 2.15
CA VAL A 122 15.43 -16.00 3.08
C VAL A 122 16.89 -15.63 3.24
N GLY A 123 17.47 -15.97 4.39
CA GLY A 123 18.85 -15.64 4.73
C GLY A 123 18.94 -14.66 5.89
N ASP A 124 20.07 -13.98 5.98
CA ASP A 124 20.39 -13.03 7.05
C ASP A 124 21.09 -11.78 6.48
N ARG A 125 21.48 -10.85 7.38
CA ARG A 125 22.14 -9.58 7.05
C ARG A 125 23.36 -9.69 6.13
N ARG A 126 23.96 -10.88 5.96
CA ARG A 126 25.12 -11.10 5.09
C ARG A 126 24.74 -11.57 3.69
N ALA A 127 23.63 -12.28 3.54
CA ALA A 127 23.23 -12.89 2.27
C ALA A 127 21.74 -13.22 2.24
N TYR A 128 20.91 -12.26 1.84
CA TYR A 128 19.50 -12.55 1.53
C TYR A 128 19.37 -13.12 0.12
N ARG A 129 18.28 -13.85 -0.11
CA ARG A 129 17.80 -14.30 -1.43
C ARG A 129 16.29 -14.22 -1.45
N LEU A 130 15.69 -14.17 -2.64
CA LEU A 130 14.24 -14.35 -2.76
C LEU A 130 13.85 -15.74 -2.25
N ALA A 131 12.79 -15.81 -1.45
CA ALA A 131 12.29 -17.08 -0.95
C ALA A 131 11.68 -17.93 -2.09
N PRO A 132 11.73 -19.26 -2.01
CA PRO A 132 10.91 -20.12 -2.86
C PRO A 132 9.43 -19.74 -2.72
N GLY A 133 8.74 -19.49 -3.84
CA GLY A 133 7.32 -19.10 -3.83
C GLY A 133 7.04 -17.62 -3.53
N HIS A 134 8.07 -16.77 -3.53
CA HIS A 134 7.93 -15.31 -3.33
C HIS A 134 6.99 -14.66 -4.37
N GLU A 135 6.75 -15.29 -5.51
CA GLU A 135 5.87 -14.82 -6.57
C GLU A 135 4.41 -14.70 -6.09
N SER A 136 4.00 -15.49 -5.10
CA SER A 136 2.68 -15.38 -4.48
C SER A 136 2.42 -14.01 -3.85
N PHE A 137 3.46 -13.31 -3.39
CA PHE A 137 3.34 -11.94 -2.86
C PHE A 137 3.09 -10.90 -3.95
N LEU A 138 3.22 -11.26 -5.24
CA LEU A 138 2.93 -10.39 -6.37
C LEU A 138 1.45 -10.42 -6.79
N GLU A 139 0.66 -11.32 -6.21
CA GLU A 139 -0.78 -11.35 -6.43
C GLU A 139 -1.46 -10.10 -5.85
N GLY A 140 -2.52 -9.63 -6.51
CA GLY A 140 -3.23 -8.44 -6.07
C GLY A 140 -2.45 -7.15 -6.33
N LEU A 141 -2.21 -6.38 -5.26
CA LEU A 141 -1.44 -5.14 -5.31
C LEU A 141 0.07 -5.36 -5.36
N GLY A 142 0.54 -6.58 -5.11
CA GLY A 142 1.97 -6.86 -5.03
C GLY A 142 2.65 -6.00 -3.97
N PHE A 143 3.68 -5.28 -4.40
CA PHE A 143 4.42 -4.31 -3.58
C PHE A 143 4.19 -2.86 -4.06
N ASN A 144 3.15 -2.60 -4.84
CA ASN A 144 2.82 -1.24 -5.25
C ASN A 144 2.13 -0.51 -4.09
N PHE A 145 2.26 0.81 -4.07
CA PHE A 145 1.57 1.68 -3.11
C PHE A 145 1.32 3.03 -3.76
N HIS A 146 0.30 3.72 -3.28
CA HIS A 146 -0.09 5.04 -3.73
C HIS A 146 -0.51 5.82 -2.49
N GLU A 147 0.45 6.48 -1.84
CA GLU A 147 0.23 7.15 -0.57
C GLU A 147 -0.44 8.50 -0.79
N VAL A 148 -1.61 8.67 -0.21
CA VAL A 148 -2.31 9.94 -0.14
C VAL A 148 -1.95 10.62 1.17
N VAL A 149 -1.53 11.87 1.09
CA VAL A 149 -1.25 12.76 2.20
C VAL A 149 -2.19 13.95 2.12
N LEU A 150 -2.99 14.15 3.17
CA LEU A 150 -3.89 15.29 3.31
C LEU A 150 -3.19 16.46 4.03
N ASP A 151 -3.68 17.69 3.86
CA ASP A 151 -3.15 18.86 4.58
C ASP A 151 -3.24 18.73 6.11
N SER A 152 -4.13 17.88 6.62
CA SER A 152 -4.21 17.54 8.05
C SER A 152 -3.01 16.73 8.55
N GLY A 153 -2.14 16.26 7.66
CA GLY A 153 -1.08 15.31 7.95
C GLY A 153 -1.54 13.84 7.95
N GLU A 154 -2.84 13.58 7.74
CA GLU A 154 -3.34 12.21 7.61
C GLU A 154 -2.73 11.55 6.36
N ARG A 155 -2.27 10.31 6.54
CA ARG A 155 -1.71 9.46 5.49
C ARG A 155 -2.52 8.18 5.37
N PHE A 156 -2.73 7.72 4.15
CA PHE A 156 -3.30 6.41 3.82
C PHE A 156 -2.92 6.01 2.39
N ASN A 157 -2.85 4.72 2.08
CA ASN A 157 -2.68 4.28 0.70
C ASN A 157 -4.03 4.12 -0.01
N VAL A 158 -4.04 4.23 -1.34
CA VAL A 158 -5.12 3.76 -2.20
C VAL A 158 -4.68 2.56 -3.04
N ASN A 159 -5.64 1.79 -3.57
CA ASN A 159 -5.31 0.53 -4.26
C ASN A 159 -4.66 0.75 -5.63
N CYS A 160 -5.01 1.84 -6.31
CA CYS A 160 -4.42 2.18 -7.61
C CYS A 160 -4.49 3.68 -7.86
N PHE A 161 -3.71 4.17 -8.83
CA PHE A 161 -3.79 5.57 -9.27
C PHE A 161 -5.20 6.02 -9.68
N PHE A 162 -6.03 5.14 -10.26
CA PHE A 162 -7.42 5.50 -10.58
C PHE A 162 -8.27 5.77 -9.33
N ASP A 163 -8.02 5.05 -8.24
CA ASP A 163 -8.72 5.28 -6.99
C ASP A 163 -8.32 6.65 -6.41
N PHE A 164 -7.06 7.06 -6.54
CA PHE A 164 -6.63 8.43 -6.24
C PHE A 164 -7.39 9.47 -7.09
N VAL A 165 -7.46 9.27 -8.41
CA VAL A 165 -8.19 10.20 -9.30
C VAL A 165 -9.68 10.27 -8.95
N LEU A 166 -10.30 9.15 -8.54
CA LEU A 166 -11.68 9.15 -8.04
C LEU A 166 -11.80 10.00 -6.76
N LEU A 167 -10.87 9.88 -5.82
CA LEU A 167 -10.92 10.66 -4.57
C LEU A 167 -10.87 12.18 -4.81
N VAL A 168 -10.05 12.62 -5.76
CA VAL A 168 -9.70 14.05 -5.89
C VAL A 168 -10.38 14.76 -7.06
N ASN A 169 -10.91 14.06 -8.07
CA ASN A 169 -11.44 14.71 -9.27
C ASN A 169 -12.97 14.51 -9.43
N PRO A 170 -13.80 15.52 -9.09
CA PRO A 170 -15.25 15.39 -9.16
C PRO A 170 -15.76 15.19 -10.60
N GLN A 171 -15.16 15.87 -11.59
CA GLN A 171 -15.55 15.70 -13.00
C GLN A 171 -15.30 14.27 -13.50
N PHE A 172 -14.19 13.66 -13.07
CA PHE A 172 -13.88 12.27 -13.39
C PHE A 172 -14.87 11.31 -12.74
N ARG A 173 -15.23 11.54 -11.47
CA ARG A 173 -16.27 10.75 -10.79
C ARG A 173 -17.62 10.86 -11.49
N ASP A 174 -18.08 12.06 -11.81
CA ASP A 174 -19.36 12.30 -12.49
C ASP A 174 -19.41 11.60 -13.84
N ARG A 175 -18.31 11.68 -14.61
CA ARG A 175 -18.19 10.95 -15.88
C ARG A 175 -18.30 9.44 -15.66
N ARG A 176 -17.61 8.89 -14.66
CA ARG A 176 -17.67 7.46 -14.33
C ARG A 176 -19.06 7.01 -13.90
N ALA A 177 -19.77 7.82 -13.10
CA ALA A 177 -21.14 7.54 -12.69
C ALA A 177 -22.09 7.48 -13.89
N ARG A 178 -21.95 8.40 -14.85
CA ARG A 178 -22.77 8.42 -16.09
C ARG A 178 -22.46 7.28 -17.06
N GLU A 179 -21.19 6.87 -17.15
CA GLU A 179 -20.77 5.83 -18.10
C GLU A 179 -21.31 4.43 -17.73
N GLY A 180 -21.84 4.23 -16.52
CA GLY A 180 -22.55 3.01 -16.10
C GLY A 180 -21.74 1.71 -16.17
N ARG A 181 -20.47 1.76 -16.60
CA ARG A 181 -19.60 0.60 -16.72
C ARG A 181 -19.18 0.18 -15.32
N ARG A 182 -19.89 -0.83 -14.79
CA ARG A 182 -19.35 -1.72 -13.75
C ARG A 182 -17.93 -2.10 -14.19
N ARG A 183 -16.92 -1.90 -13.32
CA ARG A 183 -15.59 -2.47 -13.53
C ARG A 183 -15.82 -3.92 -13.97
N SER A 184 -15.29 -4.33 -15.12
CA SER A 184 -15.47 -5.73 -15.54
C SER A 184 -14.82 -6.61 -14.48
N SER A 185 -15.48 -7.72 -14.13
CA SER A 185 -15.01 -8.77 -13.23
C SER A 185 -13.72 -9.48 -13.71
N ARG A 186 -13.05 -8.92 -14.73
CA ARG A 186 -11.85 -9.45 -15.38
C ARG A 186 -10.68 -8.45 -15.38
N THR A 187 -10.68 -7.46 -14.48
CA THR A 187 -9.51 -6.58 -14.35
C THR A 187 -8.35 -7.40 -13.76
N PRO A 188 -7.22 -7.58 -14.48
CA PRO A 188 -6.08 -8.32 -13.95
C PRO A 188 -5.61 -7.73 -12.62
N GLY A 189 -5.23 -8.57 -11.66
CA GLY A 189 -4.74 -8.13 -10.35
C GLY A 189 -5.81 -7.84 -9.30
N MET A 190 -7.10 -8.06 -9.57
CA MET A 190 -8.14 -7.99 -8.53
C MET A 190 -8.31 -9.33 -7.81
N THR A 191 -8.34 -9.32 -6.47
CA THR A 191 -8.71 -10.51 -5.67
C THR A 191 -10.23 -10.71 -5.70
N ALA A 192 -10.69 -11.94 -5.47
CA ALA A 192 -12.13 -12.23 -5.36
C ALA A 192 -12.82 -11.35 -4.30
N ARG A 193 -12.18 -11.19 -3.13
CA ARG A 193 -12.67 -10.33 -2.04
C ARG A 193 -12.79 -8.87 -2.43
N MET A 194 -11.86 -8.34 -3.23
CA MET A 194 -11.95 -6.97 -3.72
C MET A 194 -13.10 -6.81 -4.71
N LEU A 195 -13.32 -7.80 -5.59
CA LEU A 195 -14.47 -7.79 -6.52
C LEU A 195 -15.79 -7.81 -5.76
N GLU A 196 -15.94 -8.70 -4.79
CA GLU A 196 -17.12 -8.80 -3.92
C GLU A 196 -17.38 -7.48 -3.17
N ALA A 197 -16.33 -6.85 -2.62
CA ALA A 197 -16.45 -5.57 -1.93
C ALA A 197 -16.90 -4.43 -2.87
N LEU A 198 -16.37 -4.39 -4.10
CA LEU A 198 -16.79 -3.39 -5.10
C LEU A 198 -18.23 -3.60 -5.55
N GLU A 199 -18.68 -4.85 -5.68
CA GLU A 199 -20.06 -5.18 -6.03
C GLU A 199 -21.05 -4.76 -4.93
N ALA A 200 -20.69 -4.97 -3.65
CA ALA A 200 -21.53 -4.65 -2.50
C ALA A 200 -21.78 -3.15 -2.32
N VAL A 201 -20.80 -2.30 -2.65
CA VAL A 201 -20.87 -0.84 -2.40
C VAL A 201 -21.60 -0.09 -3.52
N GLY A 202 -21.56 -0.61 -4.75
CA GLY A 202 -22.14 0.05 -5.93
C GLY A 202 -21.43 1.36 -6.31
N ALA A 203 -21.80 1.94 -7.46
CA ALA A 203 -21.09 3.09 -8.02
C ALA A 203 -21.23 4.37 -7.16
N ALA A 204 -22.40 4.59 -6.57
CA ALA A 204 -22.68 5.78 -5.75
C ALA A 204 -21.98 5.76 -4.39
N GLY A 205 -21.67 4.57 -3.84
CA GLY A 205 -20.96 4.43 -2.57
C GLY A 205 -19.45 4.29 -2.70
N LEU A 206 -18.92 4.28 -3.93
CA LEU A 206 -17.51 3.97 -4.21
C LEU A 206 -16.56 5.00 -3.57
N VAL A 207 -16.99 6.26 -3.47
CA VAL A 207 -16.21 7.34 -2.86
C VAL A 207 -16.93 7.83 -1.62
N ARG A 208 -16.54 7.34 -0.44
CA ARG A 208 -17.13 7.77 0.83
C ARG A 208 -16.59 9.13 1.28
N HIS A 209 -15.29 9.35 1.09
CA HIS A 209 -14.59 10.56 1.54
C HIS A 209 -13.87 11.24 0.37
N ALA A 210 -14.63 11.98 -0.44
CA ALA A 210 -14.06 12.81 -1.51
C ALA A 210 -13.19 13.94 -0.93
N CYS A 211 -12.18 14.37 -1.70
CA CYS A 211 -11.24 15.42 -1.33
C CYS A 211 -11.29 16.60 -2.31
N ASP A 212 -12.50 16.99 -2.73
CA ASP A 212 -12.72 17.92 -3.85
C ASP A 212 -12.25 19.36 -3.58
N ASP A 213 -12.23 19.75 -2.31
CA ASP A 213 -11.98 21.11 -1.83
C ASP A 213 -10.65 21.24 -1.07
N ARG A 214 -9.80 20.20 -1.15
CA ARG A 214 -8.56 20.12 -0.37
C ARG A 214 -7.34 20.12 -1.27
N ARG A 215 -6.20 20.47 -0.68
CA ARG A 215 -4.92 20.09 -1.25
C ARG A 215 -4.57 18.67 -0.78
N VAL A 216 -4.17 17.86 -1.75
CA VAL A 216 -3.87 16.43 -1.59
C VAL A 216 -2.57 16.14 -2.31
N VAL A 217 -1.67 15.45 -1.64
CA VAL A 217 -0.41 14.98 -2.23
C VAL A 217 -0.48 13.48 -2.40
N LEU A 218 -0.23 12.99 -3.61
CA LEU A 218 0.08 11.60 -3.85
C LEU A 218 1.61 11.43 -3.80
N ARG A 219 2.09 10.47 -3.02
CA ARG A 219 3.47 9.99 -3.03
C ARG A 219 3.48 8.54 -3.53
N ASP A 220 4.33 8.29 -4.50
CA ASP A 220 4.42 7.02 -5.22
C ASP A 220 5.88 6.80 -5.64
N ALA A 221 6.18 5.67 -6.27
CA ALA A 221 7.49 5.36 -6.83
C ALA A 221 7.33 4.65 -8.17
N CYS A 222 8.02 5.15 -9.20
CA CYS A 222 7.95 4.64 -10.56
C CYS A 222 8.10 3.13 -10.61
N ALA A 223 7.10 2.43 -11.17
CA ALA A 223 7.07 0.99 -11.36
C ALA A 223 8.39 0.42 -11.90
N HIS A 224 9.01 1.15 -12.82
CA HIS A 224 10.18 0.75 -13.59
C HIS A 224 11.54 1.14 -13.01
N CYS A 225 11.71 2.26 -12.32
CA CYS A 225 13.03 2.68 -11.80
C CYS A 225 13.07 2.90 -10.30
N ALA A 226 11.94 2.81 -9.59
CA ALA A 226 11.80 3.12 -8.17
C ALA A 226 12.00 4.60 -7.80
N ASP A 227 12.27 5.47 -8.77
CA ASP A 227 12.34 6.92 -8.55
C ASP A 227 11.03 7.45 -7.96
N PRO A 228 11.10 8.36 -6.98
CA PRO A 228 9.92 8.92 -6.33
C PRO A 228 9.07 9.71 -7.32
N ILE A 229 7.76 9.58 -7.17
CA ILE A 229 6.75 10.35 -7.90
C ILE A 229 5.90 11.10 -6.88
N THR A 230 5.75 12.40 -7.08
CA THR A 230 4.85 13.26 -6.30
C THR A 230 3.84 13.91 -7.22
N ILE A 231 2.55 13.84 -6.86
CA ILE A 231 1.49 14.56 -7.57
C ILE A 231 0.73 15.40 -6.57
N VAL A 232 0.62 16.70 -6.84
CA VAL A 232 -0.15 17.63 -6.00
C VAL A 232 -1.44 17.98 -6.72
N VAL A 233 -2.56 17.76 -6.06
CA VAL A 233 -3.89 18.21 -6.49
C VAL A 233 -4.39 19.25 -5.50
N ASN A 234 -4.92 20.36 -6.00
CA ASN A 234 -5.52 21.42 -5.19
C ASN A 234 -6.94 21.71 -5.68
N CYS A 235 -7.93 21.56 -4.80
CA CYS A 235 -9.34 21.74 -5.12
C CYS A 235 -9.77 20.98 -6.39
N GLY A 236 -9.36 19.70 -6.44
CA GLY A 236 -9.61 18.79 -7.56
C GLY A 236 -8.95 19.12 -8.89
N ARG A 237 -7.99 20.05 -8.90
CA ARG A 237 -7.17 20.40 -10.07
C ARG A 237 -5.73 19.98 -9.86
N LEU A 238 -5.12 19.39 -10.90
CA LEU A 238 -3.70 19.11 -10.89
C LEU A 238 -2.92 20.42 -10.74
N ALA A 239 -2.11 20.50 -9.68
CA ALA A 239 -1.32 21.68 -9.35
C ALA A 239 0.17 21.47 -9.68
N ASP A 240 0.69 20.27 -9.43
CA ASP A 240 2.11 19.96 -9.64
C ASP A 240 2.33 18.45 -9.85
N VAL A 241 3.39 18.09 -10.57
CA VAL A 241 3.84 16.71 -10.81
C VAL A 241 5.37 16.66 -10.88
N GLU A 242 5.96 15.82 -10.05
CA GLU A 242 7.40 15.54 -10.04
C GLU A 242 7.64 14.02 -10.15
N PRO A 243 8.50 13.54 -11.07
CA PRO A 243 9.16 14.30 -12.12
C PRO A 243 8.17 14.79 -13.19
N GLU A 244 8.50 15.89 -13.87
CA GLU A 244 7.72 16.38 -15.01
C GLU A 244 7.58 15.27 -16.06
N GLY A 245 6.36 15.04 -16.54
CA GLY A 245 6.09 13.99 -17.53
C GLY A 245 5.91 12.59 -16.94
N ALA A 246 5.76 12.43 -15.62
CA ALA A 246 5.32 11.17 -15.03
C ALA A 246 4.02 10.67 -15.72
N MET A 247 4.07 9.46 -16.26
CA MET A 247 2.96 8.85 -17.00
C MET A 247 2.34 7.70 -16.23
N TYR A 248 1.02 7.56 -16.34
CA TYR A 248 0.31 6.39 -15.87
C TYR A 248 -0.03 5.46 -17.04
N LEU A 249 0.40 4.20 -16.95
CA LEU A 249 0.09 3.16 -17.94
C LEU A 249 -1.05 2.27 -17.42
N ARG A 250 -2.10 2.09 -18.22
CA ARG A 250 -3.18 1.15 -17.91
C ARG A 250 -2.69 -0.28 -18.11
N GLY A 251 -2.73 -1.11 -17.07
CA GLY A 251 -2.62 -2.58 -17.21
C GLY A 251 -1.47 -3.27 -16.47
N GLY A 252 -0.72 -2.56 -15.64
CA GLY A 252 0.33 -3.15 -14.81
C GLY A 252 0.86 -2.10 -13.85
N GLY A 253 1.24 -2.54 -12.64
CA GLY A 253 1.73 -1.69 -11.56
C GLY A 253 2.89 -0.79 -11.93
#